data_AF-A0A0G0KCU6-F1
#
_entry.id   AF-A0A0G0KCU6-F1
#
_cell.length_a   1.000
_cell.length_b   1.000
_cell.length_c   1.000
_cell.angle_alpha   90.00
_cell.angle_beta   90.00
_cell.angle_gamma   90.00
#
_symmetry.space_group_name_H-M   'P 1'
#
loop_
_entity.id
_entity.type
_entity.pdbx_description
1 polymer ?
#
loop_
_entity_poly.entity_id
_entity_poly.type
_entity_poly.pdbx_seq_one_letter_code
_entity_poly.pdbx_strand_id
1 'polypeptide(L)'
;MHCLVDQVVRCKLLAYMLQVSMKINIKVKTNRNESRVIKKDFAEYEVWVKSPPLKGLANKELINTLSNYFNVKPYNLRIVKGLTSSIKIVELTK
;
A
#
# COMPACT_ATOMS: atom_id res chain seq x y z
N MET A 1 41.39 13.60 -10.77
CA MET A 1 40.08 13.41 -11.47
C MET A 1 39.30 12.18 -10.97
N HIS A 2 39.35 11.82 -9.67
CA HIS A 2 38.70 10.62 -9.11
C HIS A 2 37.68 10.96 -8.00
N CYS A 3 36.95 12.08 -8.09
CA CYS A 3 36.00 12.47 -7.04
C CYS A 3 34.54 12.64 -7.55
N LEU A 4 34.36 12.84 -8.85
CA LEU A 4 33.02 13.09 -9.44
C LEU A 4 32.24 11.82 -9.77
N VAL A 5 32.91 10.67 -9.88
CA VAL A 5 32.25 9.38 -10.20
C VAL A 5 31.54 8.81 -8.97
N ASP A 6 32.07 9.04 -7.76
CA ASP A 6 31.51 8.50 -6.52
C ASP A 6 30.21 9.19 -6.09
N GLN A 7 30.08 10.51 -6.24
CA GLN A 7 28.84 11.22 -5.90
C GLN A 7 27.66 10.81 -6.80
N VAL A 8 27.90 10.63 -8.10
CA VAL A 8 26.87 10.22 -9.07
C VAL A 8 26.46 8.75 -8.86
N VAL A 9 27.40 7.86 -8.55
CA VAL A 9 27.11 6.44 -8.26
C VAL A 9 26.36 6.28 -6.94
N ARG A 10 26.74 7.02 -5.87
CA ARG A 10 25.96 7.03 -4.61
C ARG A 10 24.53 7.54 -4.81
N CYS A 11 24.35 8.58 -5.61
CA CYS A 11 23.03 9.15 -5.89
C CYS A 11 22.19 8.24 -6.81
N LYS A 12 22.80 7.57 -7.79
CA LYS A 12 22.14 6.54 -8.62
C LYS A 12 21.73 5.31 -7.81
N LEU A 13 22.55 4.87 -6.86
CA LEU A 13 22.23 3.72 -5.99
C LEU A 13 21.09 4.06 -5.02
N LEU A 14 21.07 5.30 -4.49
CA LEU A 14 19.95 5.83 -3.71
C LEU A 14 18.66 5.89 -4.54
N ALA A 15 18.73 6.30 -5.82
CA ALA A 15 17.58 6.30 -6.72
C ALA A 15 17.07 4.88 -7.05
N TYR A 16 17.96 3.89 -7.20
CA TYR A 16 17.58 2.50 -7.49
C TYR A 16 16.87 1.82 -6.31
N MET A 17 17.24 2.17 -5.08
CA MET A 17 16.55 1.73 -3.85
C MET A 17 15.15 2.35 -3.69
N LEU A 18 14.86 3.47 -4.37
CA LEU A 18 13.61 4.24 -4.26
C LEU A 18 12.54 3.88 -5.31
N GLN A 19 12.80 2.94 -6.22
CA GLN A 19 11.88 2.62 -7.33
C GLN A 19 11.13 1.29 -7.19
N VAL A 20 11.29 0.54 -6.09
CA VAL A 20 10.59 -0.74 -5.92
C VAL A 20 9.16 -0.48 -5.44
N SER A 21 8.25 -0.26 -6.38
CA SER A 21 6.81 -0.23 -6.15
C SER A 21 6.21 -1.62 -6.35
N MET A 22 5.63 -2.21 -5.31
CA MET A 22 4.87 -3.45 -5.42
C MET A 22 3.36 -3.16 -5.50
N LYS A 23 2.64 -3.94 -6.31
CA LYS A 23 1.17 -3.85 -6.39
C LYS A 23 0.57 -5.09 -5.75
N ILE A 24 -0.40 -4.88 -4.86
CA ILE A 24 -1.14 -5.94 -4.19
C ILE A 24 -2.62 -5.83 -4.51
N ASN A 25 -3.26 -6.98 -4.70
CA ASN A 25 -4.68 -7.10 -4.91
C ASN A 25 -5.37 -7.25 -3.55
N ILE A 26 -6.36 -6.40 -3.32
CA ILE A 26 -7.07 -6.35 -2.05
C ILE A 26 -8.57 -6.49 -2.26
N LYS A 27 -9.17 -7.50 -1.64
CA LYS A 27 -10.62 -7.65 -1.53
C LYS A 27 -11.10 -7.04 -0.22
N VAL A 28 -11.82 -5.94 -0.32
CA VAL A 28 -12.36 -5.19 0.83
C VAL A 28 -13.76 -5.68 1.16
N LYS A 29 -13.97 -6.05 2.42
CA LYS A 29 -15.29 -6.34 3.00
C LYS A 29 -15.62 -5.27 4.02
N THR A 30 -16.62 -4.44 3.72
CA THR A 30 -17.11 -3.37 4.59
C THR A 30 -18.19 -3.87 5.56
N ASN A 31 -18.59 -3.01 6.51
CA ASN A 31 -19.63 -3.30 7.52
C ASN A 31 -19.33 -4.55 8.35
N ARG A 32 -18.06 -4.78 8.69
CA ARG A 32 -17.63 -5.87 9.56
C ARG A 32 -17.58 -5.41 11.02
N ASN A 33 -17.69 -6.34 11.97
CA ASN A 33 -17.57 -6.01 13.40
C ASN A 33 -16.14 -5.65 13.80
N GLU A 34 -15.14 -6.05 13.02
CA GLU A 34 -13.72 -5.84 13.26
C GLU A 34 -12.94 -5.48 11.97
N SER A 35 -11.87 -4.72 12.14
CA SER A 35 -10.93 -4.38 11.07
C SER A 35 -9.75 -5.34 11.14
N ARG A 36 -9.51 -6.11 10.08
CA ARG A 36 -8.42 -7.10 10.05
C ARG A 36 -7.93 -7.36 8.64
N VAL A 37 -6.65 -7.73 8.52
CA VAL A 37 -6.03 -8.15 7.26
C VAL A 37 -5.85 -9.66 7.27
N ILE A 38 -6.31 -10.32 6.21
CA ILE A 38 -6.17 -11.75 5.97
C ILE A 38 -5.33 -11.92 4.72
N LYS A 39 -4.14 -12.49 4.85
CA LYS A 39 -3.33 -12.89 3.68
C LYS A 39 -3.97 -14.12 3.03
N LYS A 40 -4.26 -14.05 1.74
CA LYS A 40 -4.83 -15.17 0.96
C LYS A 40 -3.77 -15.85 0.12
N ASP A 41 -2.91 -15.05 -0.52
CA ASP A 41 -1.83 -15.54 -1.37
C ASP A 41 -0.63 -14.58 -1.30
N PHE A 42 0.32 -14.71 -2.22
CA PHE A 42 1.53 -13.90 -2.32
C PHE A 42 1.24 -12.40 -2.46
N ALA A 43 0.35 -12.03 -3.39
CA ALA A 43 -0.04 -10.65 -3.65
C ALA A 43 -1.54 -10.40 -3.43
N GLU A 44 -2.26 -11.36 -2.84
CA GLU A 44 -3.70 -11.27 -2.60
C GLU A 44 -4.04 -11.20 -1.10
N TYR A 45 -4.80 -10.18 -0.75
CA TYR A 45 -5.21 -9.89 0.62
C TYR A 45 -6.71 -9.69 0.67
N GLU A 46 -7.33 -10.16 1.74
CA GLU A 46 -8.70 -9.80 2.10
C GLU A 46 -8.65 -8.88 3.33
N VAL A 47 -9.21 -7.68 3.22
CA VAL A 47 -9.25 -6.72 4.32
C VAL A 47 -10.68 -6.47 4.73
N TRP A 48 -10.92 -6.62 6.03
CA TRP A 48 -12.19 -6.30 6.65
C TRP A 48 -12.08 -4.91 7.23
N VAL A 49 -13.11 -4.10 7.01
CA VAL A 49 -13.22 -2.76 7.58
C VAL A 49 -14.59 -2.60 8.23
N LYS A 50 -14.61 -1.90 9.37
CA LYS A 50 -15.83 -1.54 10.07
C LYS A 50 -16.57 -0.44 9.33
N SER A 51 -15.82 0.54 8.82
CA SER A 51 -16.38 1.70 8.13
C SER A 51 -17.22 1.30 6.92
N PRO A 52 -18.35 1.99 6.71
CA PRO A 52 -19.14 1.82 5.51
C PRO A 52 -18.38 2.36 4.27
N PRO A 53 -18.72 1.91 3.06
CA PRO A 53 -18.18 2.45 1.81
C PRO A 53 -18.76 3.83 1.45
N LEU A 54 -19.04 4.67 2.45
CA LEU A 54 -19.62 6.01 2.29
C LEU A 54 -18.53 7.05 2.36
N LYS A 55 -18.55 8.03 1.44
CA LYS A 55 -17.66 9.20 1.43
C LYS A 55 -16.16 8.87 1.59
N GLY A 56 -15.71 7.69 1.15
CA GLY A 56 -14.31 7.26 1.26
C GLY A 56 -13.86 6.81 2.65
N LEU A 57 -14.75 6.67 3.64
CA LEU A 57 -14.40 6.22 4.99
C LEU A 57 -13.74 4.83 4.99
N ALA A 58 -14.31 3.87 4.26
CA ALA A 58 -13.71 2.56 4.07
C ALA A 58 -12.30 2.62 3.43
N ASN A 59 -12.04 3.57 2.54
CA ASN A 59 -10.71 3.72 1.92
C ASN A 59 -9.69 4.22 2.94
N LYS A 60 -10.08 5.18 3.79
CA LYS A 60 -9.21 5.71 4.85
C LYS A 60 -8.88 4.63 5.89
N GLU A 61 -9.89 3.89 6.33
CA GLU A 61 -9.69 2.79 7.28
C GLU A 61 -8.84 1.65 6.69
N LEU A 62 -9.06 1.33 5.42
CA LEU A 62 -8.26 0.36 4.69
C LEU A 62 -6.77 0.71 4.71
N ILE A 63 -6.42 1.95 4.34
CA ILE A 63 -5.03 2.41 4.33
C ILE A 63 -4.42 2.31 5.74
N ASN A 64 -5.15 2.73 6.78
CA ASN A 64 -4.68 2.64 8.16
C ASN A 64 -4.46 1.19 8.62
N THR A 65 -5.34 0.27 8.22
CA THR A 65 -5.24 -1.14 8.60
C THR A 65 -4.05 -1.79 7.88
N LEU A 66 -3.83 -1.45 6.62
CA LEU A 66 -2.69 -1.93 5.83
C LEU A 66 -1.37 -1.31 6.29
N SER A 67 -1.35 -0.01 6.65
CA SER A 67 -0.15 0.65 7.16
C SER A 67 0.35 -0.01 8.43
N ASN A 68 -0.58 -0.36 9.33
CA ASN A 68 -0.28 -1.06 10.56
C ASN A 68 0.20 -2.49 10.29
N TYR A 69 -0.45 -3.21 9.37
CA TYR A 69 -0.09 -4.58 9.02
C TYR A 69 1.30 -4.70 8.38
N PHE A 70 1.64 -3.80 7.45
CA PHE A 70 2.94 -3.80 6.76
C PHE A 70 4.02 -2.99 7.49
N ASN A 71 3.67 -2.31 8.59
CA ASN A 71 4.54 -1.39 9.32
C ASN A 71 5.17 -0.32 8.41
N VAL A 72 4.33 0.30 7.58
CA VAL A 72 4.72 1.38 6.65
C VAL A 72 3.89 2.62 6.91
N LYS A 73 4.39 3.79 6.50
CA LYS A 73 3.64 5.02 6.67
C LYS A 73 2.45 5.07 5.70
N PRO A 74 1.30 5.68 6.07
CA PRO A 74 0.13 5.74 5.21
C PRO A 74 0.38 6.33 3.82
N TYR A 75 1.31 7.28 3.68
CA TYR A 75 1.65 7.89 2.39
C TYR A 75 2.40 6.96 1.43
N ASN A 76 2.96 5.86 1.94
CA ASN A 76 3.60 4.81 1.14
C ASN A 76 2.59 3.84 0.53
N LEU A 77 1.30 3.96 0.88
CA LEU A 77 0.22 3.13 0.38
C LEU A 77 -0.71 3.97 -0.49
N ARG A 78 -0.88 3.57 -1.75
CA ARG A 78 -1.74 4.28 -2.71
C ARG A 78 -2.73 3.33 -3.37
N ILE A 79 -4.01 3.66 -3.31
CA ILE A 79 -5.03 2.93 -4.09
C ILE A 79 -4.91 3.36 -5.55
N VAL A 80 -4.42 2.47 -6.41
CA VAL A 80 -4.22 2.73 -7.85
C VAL A 80 -5.49 2.46 -8.64
N LYS A 81 -6.24 1.42 -8.27
CA LYS A 81 -7.52 1.04 -8.92
C LYS A 81 -8.55 0.58 -7.91
N GLY A 82 -9.83 0.66 -8.29
CA GLY A 82 -10.93 0.16 -7.49
C GLY A 82 -11.39 1.11 -6.37
N LEU A 83 -11.26 2.43 -6.56
CA LEU A 83 -11.74 3.42 -5.58
C LEU A 83 -13.20 3.18 -5.17
N THR A 84 -14.05 2.81 -6.12
CA THR A 84 -15.48 2.47 -5.92
C THR A 84 -15.77 0.97 -5.83
N SER A 85 -14.80 0.11 -6.19
CA SER A 85 -14.97 -1.35 -6.18
C SER A 85 -14.57 -1.95 -4.83
N SER A 86 -15.12 -3.13 -4.53
CA SER A 86 -14.68 -3.98 -3.42
C SER A 86 -13.31 -4.61 -3.70
N ILE A 87 -12.93 -4.77 -4.97
CA ILE A 87 -11.60 -5.23 -5.37
C ILE A 87 -10.74 -4.00 -5.71
N LYS A 88 -9.64 -3.84 -5.00
CA LYS A 88 -8.74 -2.70 -5.10
C LYS A 88 -7.32 -3.16 -5.40
N ILE A 89 -6.59 -2.34 -6.15
CA ILE A 89 -5.15 -2.52 -6.33
C ILE A 89 -4.47 -1.43 -5.52
N VAL A 90 -3.68 -1.84 -4.53
CA VAL A 90 -2.89 -0.94 -3.70
C VAL A 90 -1.43 -1.06 -4.08
N GLU A 91 -0.79 0.06 -4.31
CA GLU A 91 0.64 0.19 -4.52
C GLU A 91 1.32 0.49 -3.19
N LEU A 92 2.37 -0.27 -2.91
CA LEU A 92 3.27 -0.10 -1.79
C LEU A 92 4.60 0.43 -2.34
N THR A 93 4.95 1.65 -1.96
CA THR A 93 6.25 2.28 -2.24
C THR A 93 7.04 2.28 -0.94
N LYS A 94 8.28 1.79 -0.93
CA LYS A 94 9.16 1.82 0.25
C LYS A 94 10.30 2.81 0.05
#